data_AF-A0A6I6UB69-F1
#
_entry.id   AF-A0A6I6UB69-F1
#
_cell.length_a   1.000
_cell.length_b   1.000
_cell.length_c   1.000
_cell.angle_alpha   90.00
_cell.angle_beta   90.00
_cell.angle_gamma   90.00
#
_symmetry.space_group_name_H-M   'P 1'
#
loop_
_entity.id
_entity.type
_entity.pdbx_description
1 polymer ?
#
loop_
_entity_poly.entity_id
_entity_poly.type
_entity_poly.pdbx_seq_one_letter_code
_entity_poly.pdbx_strand_id
1 'polypeptide(L)'
;MIERYTRPEMGAIWTEENRFQAWLEVEILACEAWAEIGDIPKEDVAKIRENAGFNVDRIKEIEEETRHDVVAFTRAVSETLGEERKWVHYGLTSTDVVDTALSYQLKQANEIILKDLERFVEILKNKAIEHKHTVMMGRTHGVHAEPTTFGLKLALWYEEMKRNVERFKAAADGVEFGKISGAVGTYANIDPFVESYVCEKLGIKPAPVSTQTLQRDRHAHYMGTLALIATSIEKFSVEVRGLQKSETREVEEFFAKGQKGSSAMPHKRNPIGSENMTGMARVIRGYMLTAYENVPLWHERDISHSSAERVILPDATIALNYMLNRFGNIIKNLTVFPENMQRNMDRTLGLIYSQRVLLALIDKGMTREEAYDTVQPKAMEAWEKQVAFRSLIEEDATITSKLSPADIDDCFDYNYHLKHVDTIFERCGLV
;
A
#
# COMPACT_ATOMS: atom_id res chain seq x y z
N MET A 1 -2.40 16.94 7.97
CA MET A 1 -3.70 16.24 8.10
C MET A 1 -4.74 16.81 7.15
N ILE A 2 -5.24 15.97 6.23
CA ILE A 2 -6.35 16.33 5.33
C ILE A 2 -7.61 15.59 5.80
N GLU A 3 -8.47 16.25 6.59
CA GLU A 3 -9.63 15.66 7.27
C GLU A 3 -10.50 14.78 6.36
N ARG A 4 -10.73 15.21 5.11
CA ARG A 4 -11.51 14.46 4.11
C ARG A 4 -10.95 13.06 3.80
N TYR A 5 -9.65 12.87 3.96
CA TYR A 5 -8.93 11.62 3.68
C TYR A 5 -8.44 10.94 4.95
N THR A 6 -8.95 11.35 6.12
CA THR A 6 -8.64 10.74 7.40
C THR A 6 -9.79 9.85 7.86
N ARG A 7 -9.50 8.57 8.12
CA ARG A 7 -10.46 7.67 8.78
C ARG A 7 -10.27 7.77 10.30
N PRO A 8 -11.34 7.68 11.11
CA PRO A 8 -11.27 7.95 12.55
C PRO A 8 -10.21 7.15 13.29
N GLU A 9 -10.06 5.86 12.97
CA GLU A 9 -9.12 4.97 13.68
C GLU A 9 -7.65 5.36 13.50
N MET A 10 -7.26 5.82 12.31
CA MET A 10 -5.88 6.24 12.04
C MET A 10 -5.65 7.68 12.48
N GLY A 11 -6.68 8.53 12.36
CA GLY A 11 -6.63 9.91 12.86
C GLY A 11 -6.44 9.96 14.39
N ALA A 12 -7.09 9.07 15.14
CA ALA A 12 -6.99 9.01 16.60
C ALA A 12 -5.54 8.79 17.08
N ILE A 13 -4.76 7.97 16.38
CA ILE A 13 -3.36 7.68 16.73
C ILE A 13 -2.49 8.93 16.68
N TRP A 14 -2.75 9.84 15.73
CA TRP A 14 -1.92 11.02 15.47
C TRP A 14 -2.43 12.30 16.16
N THR A 15 -3.36 12.17 17.11
CA THR A 15 -3.77 13.28 17.96
C THR A 15 -2.66 13.66 18.94
N GLU A 16 -2.65 14.92 19.37
CA GLU A 16 -1.72 15.36 20.43
C GLU A 16 -2.01 14.66 21.75
N GLU A 17 -3.28 14.37 22.04
CA GLU A 17 -3.70 13.58 23.19
C GLU A 17 -3.00 12.20 23.21
N ASN A 18 -3.11 11.42 22.12
CA ASN A 18 -2.49 10.11 22.06
C ASN A 18 -0.95 10.19 22.05
N ARG A 19 -0.36 11.24 21.46
CA ARG A 19 1.08 11.49 21.53
C ARG A 19 1.55 11.70 22.97
N PHE A 20 0.91 12.59 23.72
CA PHE A 20 1.28 12.85 25.10
C PHE A 20 0.92 11.69 26.04
N GLN A 21 -0.12 10.93 25.73
CA GLN A 21 -0.41 9.67 26.43
C GLN A 21 0.70 8.64 26.23
N ALA A 22 1.24 8.52 25.00
CA ALA A 22 2.38 7.65 24.73
C ALA A 22 3.66 8.14 25.45
N TRP A 23 3.88 9.46 25.53
CA TRP A 23 5.00 10.02 26.30
C TRP A 23 4.87 9.69 27.78
N LEU A 24 3.65 9.86 28.34
CA LEU A 24 3.37 9.54 29.73
C LEU A 24 3.60 8.05 30.02
N GLU A 25 3.16 7.15 29.13
CA GLU A 25 3.38 5.73 29.33
C GLU A 25 4.87 5.38 29.33
N VAL A 26 5.68 5.97 28.44
CA VAL A 26 7.15 5.79 28.44
C VAL A 26 7.77 6.26 29.77
N GLU A 27 7.38 7.44 30.26
CA GLU A 27 7.88 7.98 31.53
C GLU A 27 7.55 7.08 32.72
N ILE A 28 6.31 6.63 32.82
CA ILE A 28 5.88 5.78 33.94
C ILE A 28 6.59 4.43 33.88
N LEU A 29 6.69 3.81 32.70
CA LEU A 29 7.40 2.54 32.53
C LEU A 29 8.91 2.68 32.84
N ALA A 30 9.52 3.82 32.53
CA ALA A 30 10.91 4.09 32.90
C ALA A 30 11.09 4.15 34.42
N CYS A 31 10.16 4.81 35.13
CA CYS A 31 10.14 4.84 36.59
C CYS A 31 9.93 3.43 37.17
N GLU A 32 9.01 2.63 36.62
CA GLU A 32 8.80 1.23 37.02
C GLU A 32 10.07 0.39 36.85
N ALA A 33 10.78 0.54 35.73
CA ALA A 33 12.01 -0.19 35.52
C ALA A 33 13.08 0.17 36.56
N TRP A 34 13.26 1.46 36.86
CA TRP A 34 14.15 1.90 37.93
C TRP A 34 13.77 1.34 39.31
N ALA A 35 12.47 1.22 39.58
CA ALA A 35 11.99 0.63 40.83
C ALA A 35 12.17 -0.89 40.90
N GLU A 36 12.19 -1.59 39.77
CA GLU A 36 12.57 -3.01 39.71
C GLU A 36 14.07 -3.23 39.98
N ILE A 37 14.94 -2.29 39.58
CA ILE A 37 16.38 -2.31 39.90
C ILE A 37 16.64 -1.88 41.36
N GLY A 38 15.75 -1.07 41.94
CA GLY A 38 15.80 -0.64 43.34
C GLY A 38 16.31 0.80 43.54
N ASP A 39 16.51 1.55 42.46
CA ASP A 39 17.02 2.94 42.51
C ASP A 39 15.91 3.96 42.83
N ILE A 40 14.66 3.62 42.53
CA ILE A 40 13.47 4.43 42.87
C ILE A 40 12.55 3.63 43.81
N PRO A 41 11.99 4.23 44.88
CA PRO A 41 11.05 3.54 45.75
C PRO A 41 9.80 3.08 45.00
N LYS A 42 9.41 1.81 45.15
CA LYS A 42 8.18 1.25 44.54
C LYS A 42 6.91 2.02 44.93
N GLU A 43 6.87 2.58 46.15
CA GLU A 43 5.77 3.40 46.63
C GLU A 43 5.63 4.72 45.86
N ASP A 44 6.75 5.35 45.47
CA ASP A 44 6.73 6.58 44.69
C ASP A 44 6.24 6.29 43.27
N VAL A 45 6.69 5.19 42.65
CA VAL A 45 6.24 4.80 41.31
C VAL A 45 4.76 4.42 41.29
N ALA A 46 4.25 3.76 42.33
CA ALA A 46 2.82 3.47 42.44
C ALA A 46 1.98 4.75 42.42
N LYS A 47 2.43 5.81 43.13
CA LYS A 47 1.78 7.12 43.10
C LYS A 47 1.87 7.78 41.72
N ILE A 48 3.00 7.67 41.03
CA ILE A 48 3.15 8.19 39.66
C ILE A 48 2.15 7.48 38.74
N ARG A 49 2.08 6.14 38.75
CA ARG A 49 1.16 5.38 37.91
C ARG A 49 -0.31 5.71 38.18
N GLU A 50 -0.67 5.98 39.43
CA GLU A 50 -2.04 6.31 39.84
C GLU A 50 -2.44 7.75 39.50
N ASN A 51 -1.54 8.72 39.71
CA ASN A 51 -1.90 10.14 39.73
C ASN A 51 -1.36 10.94 38.54
N ALA A 52 -0.35 10.44 37.82
CA ALA A 52 0.25 11.20 36.73
C ALA A 52 -0.76 11.40 35.60
N GLY A 53 -1.02 12.66 35.27
CA GLY A 53 -1.85 13.07 34.15
C GLY A 53 -1.24 14.26 33.44
N PHE A 54 -1.91 14.71 32.38
CA PHE A 54 -1.53 15.92 31.67
C PHE A 54 -2.76 16.64 31.12
N ASN A 55 -2.57 17.89 30.70
CA ASN A 55 -3.55 18.65 29.93
C ASN A 55 -2.86 19.25 28.71
N VAL A 56 -3.39 19.00 27.51
CA VAL A 56 -2.77 19.43 26.24
C VAL A 56 -2.63 20.94 26.14
N ASP A 57 -3.64 21.69 26.55
CA ASP A 57 -3.61 23.15 26.51
C ASP A 57 -2.56 23.68 27.50
N ARG A 58 -2.47 23.09 28.68
CA ARG A 58 -1.46 23.43 29.68
C ARG A 58 -0.04 23.18 29.18
N ILE A 59 0.19 22.08 28.46
CA ILE A 59 1.49 21.80 27.83
C ILE A 59 1.84 22.90 26.83
N LYS A 60 0.89 23.31 25.99
CA LYS A 60 1.11 24.38 24.99
C LYS A 60 1.44 25.72 25.66
N GLU A 61 0.73 26.08 26.72
CA GLU A 61 1.03 27.28 27.51
C GLU A 61 2.48 27.27 28.02
N ILE A 62 2.93 26.15 28.60
CA ILE A 62 4.31 26.03 29.12
C ILE A 62 5.33 26.03 27.96
N GLU A 63 4.97 25.48 26.80
CA GLU A 63 5.84 25.45 25.61
C GLU A 63 6.11 26.85 25.05
N GLU A 64 5.17 27.80 25.16
CA GLU A 64 5.37 29.19 24.75
C GLU A 64 6.53 29.87 25.48
N GLU A 65 6.76 29.50 26.74
CA GLU A 65 7.88 29.99 27.56
C GLU A 65 9.14 29.15 27.36
N THR A 66 9.01 27.82 27.44
CA THR A 66 10.17 26.90 27.46
C THR A 66 10.80 26.69 26.09
N ARG A 67 10.03 26.89 25.00
CA ARG A 67 10.42 26.60 23.61
C ARG A 67 10.95 25.17 23.42
N HIS A 68 10.47 24.24 24.27
CA HIS A 68 10.87 22.85 24.25
C HIS A 68 9.70 21.95 24.71
N ASP A 69 9.17 21.16 23.78
CA ASP A 69 7.98 20.31 23.95
C ASP A 69 8.08 19.29 25.10
N VAL A 70 9.17 18.52 25.21
CA VAL A 70 9.33 17.53 26.31
C VAL A 70 9.47 18.20 27.67
N VAL A 71 10.15 19.36 27.75
CA VAL A 71 10.25 20.12 29.01
C VAL A 71 8.87 20.66 29.41
N ALA A 72 8.09 21.14 28.45
CA ALA A 72 6.73 21.58 28.70
C ALA A 72 5.83 20.43 29.19
N PHE A 73 5.94 19.27 28.55
CA PHE A 73 5.23 18.05 28.94
C PHE A 73 5.58 17.59 30.36
N THR A 74 6.86 17.41 30.67
CA THR A 74 7.30 16.93 32.00
C THR A 74 6.91 17.89 33.13
N ARG A 75 6.91 19.20 32.87
CA ARG A 75 6.39 20.22 33.81
C ARG A 75 4.89 20.10 34.00
N ALA A 76 4.11 19.96 32.92
CA ALA A 76 2.66 19.79 33.02
C ALA A 76 2.30 18.51 33.81
N VAL A 77 3.01 17.40 33.58
CA VAL A 77 2.84 16.17 34.37
C VAL A 77 3.21 16.41 35.83
N SER A 78 4.31 17.11 36.10
CA SER A 78 4.75 17.42 37.46
C SER A 78 3.77 18.29 38.25
N GLU A 79 2.90 19.07 37.58
CA GLU A 79 1.81 19.83 38.22
C GLU A 79 0.69 18.92 38.75
N THR A 80 0.59 17.68 38.27
CA THR A 80 -0.40 16.69 38.73
C THR A 80 0.08 15.80 39.88
N LEU A 81 1.37 15.88 40.22
CA LEU A 81 2.05 14.97 41.15
C LEU A 81 2.54 15.67 42.42
N GLY A 82 2.76 14.88 43.48
CA GLY A 82 3.35 15.26 44.74
C GLY A 82 4.88 15.27 44.73
N GLU A 83 5.52 14.81 45.81
CA GLU A 83 6.98 14.75 45.92
C GLU A 83 7.62 13.76 44.94
N GLU A 84 6.89 12.72 44.54
CA GLU A 84 7.30 11.70 43.59
C GLU A 84 7.60 12.26 42.19
N ARG A 85 7.15 13.49 41.89
CA ARG A 85 7.45 14.19 40.62
C ARG A 85 8.95 14.31 40.33
N LYS A 86 9.81 14.24 41.36
CA LYS A 86 11.28 14.26 41.22
C LYS A 86 11.84 13.10 40.38
N TRP A 87 11.06 12.05 40.19
CA TRP A 87 11.44 10.86 39.41
C TRP A 87 11.00 10.92 37.94
N VAL A 88 10.07 11.81 37.60
CA VAL A 88 9.67 12.02 36.20
C VAL A 88 10.91 12.44 35.40
N HIS A 89 11.13 11.78 34.27
CA HIS A 89 12.30 12.01 33.41
C HIS A 89 13.66 11.63 34.02
N TYR A 90 13.72 10.81 35.07
CA TYR A 90 14.98 10.44 35.73
C TYR A 90 15.89 9.61 34.83
N GLY A 91 17.07 10.17 34.52
CA GLY A 91 18.10 9.54 33.66
C GLY A 91 17.81 9.62 32.16
N LEU A 92 16.65 10.14 31.76
CA LEU A 92 16.21 10.23 30.37
C LEU A 92 16.76 11.47 29.67
N THR A 93 16.90 11.38 28.34
CA THR A 93 16.95 12.55 27.45
C THR A 93 15.63 12.69 26.70
N SER A 94 15.32 13.90 26.20
CA SER A 94 14.08 14.19 25.46
C SER A 94 13.72 13.14 24.40
N THR A 95 14.69 12.68 23.62
CA THR A 95 14.43 11.71 22.54
C THR A 95 14.36 10.25 22.98
N ASP A 96 14.72 9.92 24.22
CA ASP A 96 14.36 8.61 24.77
C ASP A 96 12.83 8.46 24.83
N VAL A 97 12.14 9.53 25.22
CA VAL A 97 10.68 9.59 25.25
C VAL A 97 10.12 9.72 23.83
N VAL A 98 10.59 10.71 23.06
CA VAL A 98 9.99 11.04 21.76
C VAL A 98 10.09 9.89 20.75
N ASP A 99 11.27 9.29 20.54
CA ASP A 99 11.43 8.25 19.52
C ASP A 99 10.78 6.91 19.95
N THR A 100 10.82 6.57 21.24
CA THR A 100 10.17 5.37 21.76
C THR A 100 8.65 5.48 21.65
N ALA A 101 8.09 6.62 22.04
CA ALA A 101 6.66 6.88 21.89
C ALA A 101 6.22 6.97 20.42
N LEU A 102 7.03 7.59 19.54
CA LEU A 102 6.75 7.63 18.11
C LEU A 102 6.72 6.22 17.51
N SER A 103 7.65 5.35 17.89
CA SER A 103 7.70 3.97 17.44
C SER A 103 6.52 3.15 17.97
N TYR A 104 6.06 3.44 19.19
CA TYR A 104 4.82 2.88 19.72
C TYR A 104 3.57 3.37 18.94
N GLN A 105 3.49 4.64 18.57
CA GLN A 105 2.42 5.15 17.69
C GLN A 105 2.49 4.52 16.29
N LEU A 106 3.69 4.33 15.74
CA LEU A 106 3.88 3.63 14.48
C LEU A 106 3.43 2.17 14.57
N LYS A 107 3.71 1.46 15.67
CA LYS A 107 3.16 0.12 15.93
C LYS A 107 1.64 0.11 15.84
N GLN A 108 0.97 1.03 16.52
CA GLN A 108 -0.50 1.16 16.46
C GLN A 108 -0.99 1.38 15.02
N ALA A 109 -0.30 2.25 14.26
CA ALA A 109 -0.64 2.51 12.86
C ALA A 109 -0.39 1.26 11.98
N ASN A 110 0.70 0.54 12.24
CA ASN A 110 1.09 -0.64 11.48
C ASN A 110 0.09 -1.78 11.65
N GLU A 111 -0.44 -1.98 12.85
CA GLU A 111 -1.47 -2.97 13.11
C GLU A 111 -2.76 -2.70 12.31
N ILE A 112 -3.12 -1.42 12.13
CA ILE A 112 -4.27 -1.03 11.30
C ILE A 112 -3.96 -1.27 9.82
N ILE A 113 -2.80 -0.80 9.33
CA ILE A 113 -2.43 -0.92 7.92
C ILE A 113 -2.28 -2.40 7.52
N LEU A 114 -1.72 -3.24 8.40
CA LEU A 114 -1.60 -4.68 8.12
C LEU A 114 -2.98 -5.33 7.96
N LYS A 115 -3.94 -5.04 8.86
CA LYS A 115 -5.31 -5.53 8.75
C LYS A 115 -5.98 -5.05 7.45
N ASP A 116 -5.74 -3.80 7.06
CA ASP A 116 -6.26 -3.24 5.81
C ASP A 116 -5.67 -3.91 4.57
N LEU A 117 -4.37 -4.20 4.59
CA LEU A 117 -3.68 -4.93 3.53
C LEU A 117 -4.22 -6.35 3.39
N GLU A 118 -4.36 -7.08 4.50
CA GLU A 118 -4.90 -8.45 4.52
C GLU A 118 -6.35 -8.48 4.02
N ARG A 119 -7.17 -7.50 4.45
CA ARG A 119 -8.52 -7.31 3.93
C ARG A 119 -8.51 -7.06 2.41
N PHE A 120 -7.60 -6.23 1.91
CA PHE A 120 -7.54 -5.94 0.48
C PHE A 120 -7.08 -7.15 -0.34
N VAL A 121 -6.11 -7.92 0.17
CA VAL A 121 -5.71 -9.22 -0.41
C VAL A 121 -6.91 -10.16 -0.50
N GLU A 122 -7.74 -10.25 0.53
CA GLU A 122 -8.93 -11.09 0.53
C GLU A 122 -10.00 -10.60 -0.48
N ILE A 123 -10.18 -9.29 -0.63
CA ILE A 123 -11.06 -8.73 -1.67
C ILE A 123 -10.58 -9.11 -3.08
N LEU A 124 -9.27 -9.01 -3.34
CA LEU A 124 -8.67 -9.37 -4.62
C LEU A 124 -8.82 -10.87 -4.90
N LYS A 125 -8.58 -11.72 -3.90
CA LYS A 125 -8.80 -13.18 -3.98
C LYS A 125 -10.23 -13.48 -4.42
N ASN A 126 -11.22 -12.94 -3.71
CA ASN A 126 -12.62 -13.20 -3.99
C ASN A 126 -13.03 -12.76 -5.40
N LYS A 127 -12.60 -11.56 -5.84
CA LYS A 127 -12.89 -11.12 -7.21
C LYS A 127 -12.14 -11.90 -8.28
N ALA A 128 -10.91 -12.35 -8.01
CA ALA A 128 -10.17 -13.19 -8.94
C ALA A 128 -10.90 -14.52 -9.18
N ILE A 129 -11.38 -15.16 -8.11
CA ILE A 129 -12.15 -16.41 -8.17
C ILE A 129 -13.49 -16.19 -8.89
N GLU A 130 -14.23 -15.13 -8.56
CA GLU A 130 -15.50 -14.79 -9.21
C GLU A 130 -15.38 -14.65 -10.73
N HIS A 131 -14.28 -14.06 -11.20
CA HIS A 131 -14.04 -13.79 -12.62
C HIS A 131 -13.00 -14.71 -13.26
N LYS A 132 -12.73 -15.87 -12.66
CA LYS A 132 -11.68 -16.82 -13.08
C LYS A 132 -11.68 -17.07 -14.58
N HIS A 133 -12.85 -17.36 -15.15
CA HIS A 133 -13.05 -17.63 -16.59
C HIS A 133 -13.75 -16.50 -17.35
N THR A 134 -13.85 -15.28 -16.78
CA THR A 134 -14.38 -14.12 -17.51
C THR A 134 -13.35 -13.67 -18.55
N VAL A 135 -13.49 -14.12 -19.80
CA VAL A 135 -12.57 -13.79 -20.89
C VAL A 135 -12.61 -12.31 -21.26
N MET A 136 -11.46 -11.75 -21.60
CA MET A 136 -11.29 -10.38 -22.07
C MET A 136 -10.05 -10.27 -22.96
N MET A 137 -9.89 -9.13 -23.66
CA MET A 137 -8.64 -8.89 -24.38
C MET A 137 -7.47 -8.58 -23.45
N GLY A 138 -6.37 -9.32 -23.63
CA GLY A 138 -5.05 -8.90 -23.21
C GLY A 138 -4.57 -7.72 -24.06
N ARG A 139 -3.89 -6.77 -23.42
CA ARG A 139 -3.44 -5.53 -24.07
C ARG A 139 -1.97 -5.26 -23.77
N THR A 140 -1.20 -5.07 -24.83
CA THR A 140 0.20 -4.62 -24.78
C THR A 140 0.31 -3.32 -25.55
N HIS A 141 0.95 -2.29 -24.97
CA HIS A 141 0.99 -0.93 -25.55
C HIS A 141 -0.40 -0.30 -25.79
N GLY A 142 -1.44 -0.78 -25.09
CA GLY A 142 -2.83 -0.36 -25.31
C GLY A 142 -3.51 -0.98 -26.54
N VAL A 143 -2.84 -1.90 -27.25
CA VAL A 143 -3.34 -2.60 -28.44
C VAL A 143 -3.73 -4.03 -28.06
N HIS A 144 -4.73 -4.59 -28.76
CA HIS A 144 -5.13 -5.98 -28.61
C HIS A 144 -3.98 -6.94 -28.94
N ALA A 145 -3.68 -7.84 -28.01
CA ALA A 145 -2.74 -8.93 -28.19
C ALA A 145 -3.54 -10.25 -28.27
N GLU A 146 -3.44 -11.10 -27.26
CA GLU A 146 -4.19 -12.35 -27.14
C GLU A 146 -5.25 -12.28 -26.03
N PRO A 147 -6.29 -13.13 -26.07
CA PRO A 147 -7.26 -13.27 -24.98
C PRO A 147 -6.60 -13.62 -23.63
N THR A 148 -7.16 -13.10 -22.55
CA THR A 148 -6.85 -13.46 -21.16
C THR A 148 -8.15 -13.50 -20.36
N THR A 149 -8.10 -13.62 -19.02
CA THR A 149 -9.28 -13.47 -18.17
C THR A 149 -9.15 -12.31 -17.20
N PHE A 150 -10.28 -11.69 -16.85
CA PHE A 150 -10.31 -10.68 -15.80
C PHE A 150 -9.90 -11.27 -14.44
N GLY A 151 -10.21 -12.54 -14.19
CA GLY A 151 -9.71 -13.28 -13.04
C GLY A 151 -8.18 -13.36 -12.98
N LEU A 152 -7.50 -13.65 -14.09
CA LEU A 152 -6.02 -13.63 -14.15
C LEU A 152 -5.44 -12.24 -13.86
N LYS A 153 -6.10 -11.18 -14.36
CA LYS A 153 -5.70 -9.79 -14.08
C LYS A 153 -5.79 -9.46 -12.59
N LEU A 154 -6.82 -9.96 -11.91
CA LEU A 154 -6.99 -9.79 -10.46
C LEU A 154 -6.05 -10.71 -9.66
N ALA A 155 -5.79 -11.93 -10.12
CA ALA A 155 -4.80 -12.82 -9.53
C ALA A 155 -3.38 -12.23 -9.56
N LEU A 156 -3.04 -11.51 -10.63
CA LEU A 156 -1.79 -10.74 -10.72
C LEU A 156 -1.71 -9.67 -9.61
N TRP A 157 -2.80 -8.96 -9.34
CA TRP A 157 -2.86 -7.95 -8.28
C TRP A 157 -2.82 -8.57 -6.89
N TYR A 158 -3.51 -9.69 -6.71
CA TYR A 158 -3.49 -10.48 -5.49
C TYR A 158 -2.06 -10.90 -5.12
N GLU A 159 -1.30 -11.48 -6.05
CA GLU A 159 0.09 -11.86 -5.81
C GLU A 159 1.01 -10.66 -5.58
N GLU A 160 0.75 -9.53 -6.24
CA GLU A 160 1.48 -8.29 -5.93
C GLU A 160 1.21 -7.78 -4.52
N MET A 161 -0.03 -7.83 -4.07
CA MET A 161 -0.37 -7.41 -2.72
C MET A 161 0.16 -8.37 -1.65
N LYS A 162 0.27 -9.67 -1.92
CA LYS A 162 0.97 -10.62 -1.05
C LYS A 162 2.44 -10.23 -0.84
N ARG A 163 3.16 -9.94 -1.92
CA ARG A 163 4.55 -9.43 -1.82
C ARG A 163 4.61 -8.13 -1.03
N ASN A 164 3.62 -7.26 -1.17
CA ASN A 164 3.55 -6.02 -0.41
C ASN A 164 3.23 -6.23 1.07
N VAL A 165 2.44 -7.25 1.44
CA VAL A 165 2.25 -7.65 2.86
C VAL A 165 3.57 -8.09 3.47
N GLU A 166 4.34 -8.93 2.77
CA GLU A 166 5.66 -9.39 3.26
C GLU A 166 6.62 -8.22 3.46
N ARG A 167 6.71 -7.32 2.48
CA ARG A 167 7.51 -6.08 2.59
C ARG A 167 7.04 -5.21 3.73
N PHE A 168 5.73 -5.03 3.89
CA PHE A 168 5.16 -4.23 4.97
C PHE A 168 5.50 -4.82 6.34
N LYS A 169 5.37 -6.13 6.53
CA LYS A 169 5.75 -6.80 7.78
C LYS A 169 7.22 -6.54 8.13
N ALA A 170 8.13 -6.64 7.15
CA ALA A 170 9.55 -6.34 7.37
C ALA A 170 9.80 -4.84 7.67
N ALA A 171 9.09 -3.95 6.98
CA ALA A 171 9.21 -2.51 7.19
C ALA A 171 8.68 -2.07 8.56
N ALA A 172 7.52 -2.59 8.97
CA ALA A 172 6.92 -2.38 10.29
C ALA A 172 7.86 -2.88 11.40
N ASP A 173 8.37 -4.11 11.27
CA ASP A 173 9.35 -4.68 12.21
C ASP A 173 10.60 -3.79 12.33
N GLY A 174 11.04 -3.18 11.22
CA GLY A 174 12.21 -2.30 11.19
C GLY A 174 12.07 -0.97 11.94
N VAL A 175 10.84 -0.45 12.10
CA VAL A 175 10.56 0.80 12.84
C VAL A 175 9.96 0.57 14.22
N GLU A 176 9.56 -0.65 14.57
CA GLU A 176 9.05 -1.01 15.90
C GLU A 176 10.20 -1.24 16.90
N PHE A 177 11.04 -0.21 17.04
CA PHE A 177 12.17 -0.16 17.96
C PHE A 177 12.08 1.05 18.90
N GLY A 178 12.38 0.88 20.17
CA GLY A 178 12.56 1.99 21.12
C GLY A 178 14.04 2.30 21.35
N LYS A 179 14.31 3.46 21.95
CA LYS A 179 15.64 3.79 22.49
C LYS A 179 15.51 4.49 23.82
N ILE A 180 16.26 4.04 24.81
CA ILE A 180 16.38 4.66 26.14
C ILE A 180 17.84 4.51 26.58
N SER A 181 18.67 5.35 25.97
CA SER A 181 20.14 5.22 26.04
C SER A 181 20.81 6.54 26.41
N GLY A 182 20.00 7.55 26.73
CA GLY A 182 20.45 8.86 27.19
C GLY A 182 20.98 9.74 26.06
N ALA A 183 21.75 10.75 26.48
CA ALA A 183 22.10 11.91 25.66
C ALA A 183 22.87 11.59 24.37
N VAL A 184 23.67 10.52 24.33
CA VAL A 184 24.50 10.15 23.17
C VAL A 184 24.52 8.64 22.90
N GLY A 185 23.59 7.87 23.48
CA GLY A 185 23.49 6.44 23.20
C GLY A 185 24.40 5.52 24.00
N THR A 186 24.95 6.00 25.12
CA THR A 186 26.02 5.30 25.87
C THR A 186 25.56 4.72 27.20
N TYR A 187 24.29 4.90 27.59
CA TYR A 187 23.76 4.44 28.88
C TYR A 187 24.47 5.05 30.10
N ALA A 188 25.21 6.15 29.93
CA ALA A 188 26.03 6.73 30.99
C ALA A 188 25.24 7.18 32.24
N ASN A 189 23.97 7.56 32.04
CA ASN A 189 23.08 8.04 33.10
C ASN A 189 21.80 7.18 33.20
N ILE A 190 21.74 6.04 32.52
CA ILE A 190 20.55 5.20 32.48
C ILE A 190 20.90 3.74 32.25
N ASP A 191 20.37 2.85 33.09
CA ASP A 191 20.65 1.42 32.99
C ASP A 191 19.97 0.81 31.74
N PRO A 192 20.65 -0.01 30.92
CA PRO A 192 20.05 -0.69 29.76
C PRO A 192 18.83 -1.57 30.08
N PHE A 193 18.65 -1.99 31.33
CA PHE A 193 17.44 -2.67 31.79
C PHE A 193 16.20 -1.78 31.64
N VAL A 194 16.33 -0.46 31.84
CA VAL A 194 15.22 0.49 31.66
C VAL A 194 14.72 0.45 30.21
N GLU A 195 15.63 0.47 29.24
CA GLU A 195 15.28 0.34 27.82
C GLU A 195 14.57 -0.98 27.53
N SER A 196 15.13 -2.08 28.02
CA SER A 196 14.60 -3.43 27.81
C SER A 196 13.18 -3.56 28.39
N TYR A 197 12.98 -3.10 29.62
CA TYR A 197 11.69 -3.13 30.31
C TYR A 197 10.63 -2.30 29.57
N VAL A 198 10.94 -1.05 29.23
CA VAL A 198 9.97 -0.17 28.55
C VAL A 198 9.61 -0.73 27.17
N CYS A 199 10.61 -1.15 26.39
CA CYS A 199 10.36 -1.72 25.07
C CYS A 199 9.50 -2.98 25.14
N GLU A 200 9.79 -3.89 26.07
CA GLU A 200 9.00 -5.11 26.29
C GLU A 200 7.53 -4.78 26.60
N LYS A 201 7.29 -3.84 27.53
CA LYS A 201 5.95 -3.43 27.96
C LYS A 201 5.15 -2.75 26.86
N LEU A 202 5.83 -2.02 25.96
CA LEU A 202 5.21 -1.40 24.79
C LEU A 202 5.12 -2.35 23.57
N GLY A 203 5.67 -3.56 23.66
CA GLY A 203 5.67 -4.54 22.57
C GLY A 203 6.54 -4.13 21.37
N ILE A 204 7.62 -3.38 21.62
CA ILE A 204 8.64 -2.96 20.63
C ILE A 204 10.02 -3.48 21.08
N LYS A 205 11.04 -3.33 20.23
CA LYS A 205 12.38 -3.87 20.50
C LYS A 205 13.37 -2.79 20.93
N PRO A 206 14.29 -3.05 21.86
CA PRO A 206 15.38 -2.11 22.14
C PRO A 206 16.32 -2.02 20.92
N ALA A 207 16.75 -0.80 20.57
CA ALA A 207 17.75 -0.61 19.52
C ALA A 207 19.10 -1.19 19.96
N PRO A 208 19.73 -2.13 19.22
CA PRO A 208 20.98 -2.75 19.65
C PRO A 208 22.13 -1.77 19.89
N VAL A 209 22.13 -0.69 19.10
CA VAL A 209 22.98 0.50 19.26
C VAL A 209 22.13 1.68 18.82
N SER A 210 22.20 2.78 19.57
CA SER A 210 21.55 4.04 19.24
C SER A 210 22.52 5.20 19.46
N THR A 211 22.16 6.37 18.94
CA THR A 211 22.79 7.64 19.31
C THR A 211 21.87 8.37 20.29
N GLN A 212 21.81 9.69 20.26
CA GLN A 212 20.70 10.40 20.93
C GLN A 212 19.33 10.03 20.30
N THR A 213 19.31 9.40 19.12
CA THR A 213 18.10 9.03 18.38
C THR A 213 18.14 7.62 17.82
N LEU A 214 16.98 7.11 17.40
CA LEU A 214 16.92 6.00 16.46
C LEU A 214 17.50 6.41 15.09
N GLN A 215 18.12 5.46 14.41
CA GLN A 215 18.69 5.71 13.09
C GLN A 215 17.56 5.83 12.04
N ARG A 216 17.63 6.87 11.21
CA ARG A 216 16.55 7.26 10.28
C ARG A 216 16.47 6.41 9.01
N ASP A 217 17.43 5.50 8.77
CA ASP A 217 17.35 4.49 7.72
C ASP A 217 16.12 3.57 7.90
N ARG A 218 15.74 3.30 9.15
CA ARG A 218 14.50 2.57 9.51
C ARG A 218 13.26 3.26 8.94
N HIS A 219 13.15 4.56 9.19
CA HIS A 219 12.02 5.39 8.78
C HIS A 219 12.00 5.58 7.25
N ALA A 220 13.16 5.69 6.61
CA ALA A 220 13.31 5.74 5.16
C ALA A 220 12.84 4.44 4.49
N HIS A 221 13.27 3.28 4.99
CA HIS A 221 12.81 1.98 4.51
C HIS A 221 11.29 1.80 4.69
N TYR A 222 10.77 2.21 5.84
CA TYR A 222 9.33 2.21 6.13
C TYR A 222 8.55 3.06 5.12
N MET A 223 8.94 4.32 4.93
CA MET A 223 8.27 5.23 3.99
C MET A 223 8.38 4.76 2.53
N GLY A 224 9.53 4.20 2.14
CA GLY A 224 9.71 3.57 0.83
C GLY A 224 8.73 2.42 0.60
N THR A 225 8.47 1.63 1.62
CA THR A 225 7.49 0.54 1.57
C THR A 225 6.05 1.06 1.45
N LEU A 226 5.67 2.08 2.25
CA LEU A 226 4.35 2.71 2.14
C LEU A 226 4.11 3.29 0.74
N ALA A 227 5.12 3.97 0.18
CA ALA A 227 5.08 4.54 -1.16
C ALA A 227 4.95 3.47 -2.25
N LEU A 228 5.60 2.31 -2.09
CA LEU A 228 5.50 1.19 -3.02
C LEU A 228 4.10 0.57 -3.03
N ILE A 229 3.49 0.41 -1.85
CA ILE A 229 2.10 -0.06 -1.72
C ILE A 229 1.15 0.92 -2.41
N ALA A 230 1.29 2.22 -2.12
CA ALA A 230 0.49 3.27 -2.74
C ALA A 230 0.63 3.29 -4.28
N THR A 231 1.84 3.05 -4.78
CA THR A 231 2.12 2.99 -6.22
C THR A 231 1.51 1.74 -6.87
N SER A 232 1.45 0.61 -6.15
CA SER A 232 0.73 -0.59 -6.61
C SER A 232 -0.77 -0.32 -6.74
N ILE A 233 -1.36 0.38 -5.76
CA ILE A 233 -2.76 0.85 -5.83
C ILE A 233 -2.96 1.79 -7.03
N GLU A 234 -2.02 2.71 -7.29
CA GLU A 234 -2.09 3.56 -8.48
C GLU A 234 -2.13 2.73 -9.77
N LYS A 235 -1.27 1.72 -9.92
CA LYS A 235 -1.28 0.82 -11.08
C LYS A 235 -2.67 0.19 -11.28
N PHE A 236 -3.28 -0.34 -10.22
CA PHE A 236 -4.61 -0.95 -10.30
C PHE A 236 -5.69 0.08 -10.65
N SER A 237 -5.61 1.27 -10.05
CA SER A 237 -6.54 2.38 -10.33
C SER A 237 -6.45 2.86 -11.78
N VAL A 238 -5.25 2.90 -12.36
CA VAL A 238 -5.03 3.27 -13.76
C VAL A 238 -5.67 2.24 -14.68
N GLU A 239 -5.60 0.95 -14.34
CA GLU A 239 -6.29 -0.09 -15.10
C GLU A 239 -7.81 0.09 -15.05
N VAL A 240 -8.40 0.31 -13.87
CA VAL A 240 -9.85 0.57 -13.73
C VAL A 240 -10.26 1.76 -14.60
N ARG A 241 -9.47 2.84 -14.59
CA ARG A 241 -9.70 4.01 -15.45
C ARG A 241 -9.62 3.67 -16.94
N GLY A 242 -8.67 2.83 -17.33
CA GLY A 242 -8.53 2.35 -18.71
C GLY A 242 -9.72 1.52 -19.17
N LEU A 243 -10.13 0.55 -18.36
CA LEU A 243 -11.24 -0.36 -18.65
C LEU A 243 -12.62 0.31 -18.60
N GLN A 244 -12.76 1.41 -17.85
CA GLN A 244 -13.98 2.22 -17.77
C GLN A 244 -14.09 3.28 -18.89
N LYS A 245 -13.06 3.48 -19.72
CA LYS A 245 -13.18 4.39 -20.89
C LYS A 245 -14.41 4.04 -21.73
N SER A 246 -15.09 5.06 -22.27
CA SER A 246 -16.34 4.92 -23.01
C SER A 246 -16.24 3.94 -24.19
N GLU A 247 -15.10 3.93 -24.88
CA GLU A 247 -14.85 3.03 -26.00
C GLU A 247 -14.73 1.59 -25.53
N THR A 248 -14.32 1.32 -24.29
CA THR A 248 -14.03 -0.01 -23.76
C THR A 248 -15.19 -0.55 -22.91
N ARG A 249 -15.52 0.15 -21.82
CA ARG A 249 -16.61 -0.15 -20.86
C ARG A 249 -16.63 -1.62 -20.42
N GLU A 250 -15.47 -2.17 -20.09
CA GLU A 250 -15.32 -3.53 -19.56
C GLU A 250 -15.58 -3.58 -18.05
N VAL A 251 -15.33 -2.48 -17.35
CA VAL A 251 -15.64 -2.31 -15.93
C VAL A 251 -16.20 -0.91 -15.67
N GLU A 252 -16.81 -0.71 -14.51
CA GLU A 252 -17.27 0.59 -14.03
C GLU A 252 -17.29 0.63 -12.50
N GLU A 253 -16.75 1.71 -11.91
CA GLU A 253 -16.92 2.00 -10.49
C GLU A 253 -18.41 2.06 -10.14
N PHE A 254 -18.80 1.41 -9.04
CA PHE A 254 -20.20 1.37 -8.63
C PHE A 254 -20.80 2.77 -8.51
N PHE A 255 -21.93 2.97 -9.18
CA PHE A 255 -22.64 4.25 -9.22
C PHE A 255 -23.94 4.14 -8.41
N ALA A 256 -23.97 4.74 -7.23
CA ALA A 256 -25.08 4.61 -6.31
C ALA A 256 -26.34 5.36 -6.79
N LYS A 257 -27.52 4.88 -6.36
CA LYS A 257 -28.79 5.59 -6.61
C LYS A 257 -28.73 6.99 -5.99
N GLY A 258 -28.92 8.03 -6.81
CA GLY A 258 -28.84 9.44 -6.39
C GLY A 258 -27.47 10.09 -6.57
N GLN A 259 -26.42 9.33 -6.91
CA GLN A 259 -25.12 9.90 -7.27
C GLN A 259 -25.25 10.73 -8.56
N LYS A 260 -24.61 11.91 -8.60
CA LYS A 260 -24.49 12.72 -9.81
C LYS A 260 -23.06 12.62 -10.33
N GLY A 261 -22.88 12.13 -11.56
CA GLY A 261 -21.56 11.95 -12.16
C GLY A 261 -21.04 13.20 -12.88
N SER A 262 -21.88 14.20 -13.10
CA SER A 262 -21.54 15.52 -13.63
C SER A 262 -22.62 16.53 -13.24
N SER A 263 -22.26 17.80 -13.15
CA SER A 263 -23.21 18.91 -12.96
C SER A 263 -24.06 19.19 -14.21
N ALA A 264 -23.55 18.86 -15.41
CA ALA A 264 -24.16 19.24 -16.68
C ALA A 264 -24.53 18.05 -17.59
N MET A 265 -23.99 16.85 -17.36
CA MET A 265 -24.14 15.70 -18.26
C MET A 265 -24.72 14.48 -17.51
N PRO A 266 -26.04 14.23 -17.60
CA PRO A 266 -26.71 13.18 -16.82
C PRO A 266 -26.23 11.75 -17.07
N HIS A 267 -25.62 11.48 -18.24
CA HIS A 267 -25.11 10.16 -18.61
C HIS A 267 -23.71 9.86 -18.06
N LYS A 268 -23.01 10.86 -17.51
CA LYS A 268 -21.57 10.74 -17.20
C LYS A 268 -21.34 9.81 -16.00
N ARG A 269 -20.57 8.75 -16.18
CA ARG A 269 -20.09 7.84 -15.13
C ARG A 269 -18.57 7.80 -15.14
N ASN A 270 -17.93 8.30 -14.08
CA ASN A 270 -16.49 8.54 -14.03
C ASN A 270 -15.80 7.67 -12.97
N PRO A 271 -14.56 7.23 -13.23
CA PRO A 271 -13.74 6.49 -12.26
C PRO A 271 -13.07 7.42 -11.23
N ILE A 272 -13.85 8.31 -10.58
CA ILE A 272 -13.30 9.36 -9.69
C ILE A 272 -12.63 8.79 -8.44
N GLY A 273 -13.03 7.59 -8.01
CA GLY A 273 -12.39 6.89 -6.90
C GLY A 273 -10.96 6.52 -7.26
N SER A 274 -10.77 5.91 -8.42
CA SER A 274 -9.48 5.51 -8.97
C SER A 274 -8.60 6.71 -9.31
N GLU A 275 -9.18 7.79 -9.85
CA GLU A 275 -8.45 9.06 -10.06
C GLU A 275 -7.95 9.66 -8.74
N ASN A 276 -8.77 9.60 -7.68
CA ASN A 276 -8.35 10.03 -6.35
C ASN A 276 -7.19 9.19 -5.81
N MET A 277 -7.21 7.86 -5.96
CA MET A 277 -6.09 7.00 -5.56
C MET A 277 -4.80 7.33 -6.30
N THR A 278 -4.90 7.62 -7.61
CA THR A 278 -3.76 8.07 -8.42
C THR A 278 -3.14 9.35 -7.84
N GLY A 279 -3.96 10.32 -7.41
CA GLY A 279 -3.49 11.55 -6.78
C GLY A 279 -2.79 11.31 -5.44
N MET A 280 -3.40 10.50 -4.57
CA MET A 280 -2.86 10.20 -3.24
C MET A 280 -1.52 9.45 -3.31
N ALA A 281 -1.37 8.52 -4.26
CA ALA A 281 -0.10 7.80 -4.48
C ALA A 281 1.07 8.74 -4.82
N ARG A 282 0.80 9.81 -5.58
CA ARG A 282 1.82 10.83 -5.92
C ARG A 282 2.30 11.58 -4.68
N VAL A 283 1.39 11.92 -3.77
CA VAL A 283 1.72 12.60 -2.51
C VAL A 283 2.60 11.71 -1.64
N ILE A 284 2.21 10.45 -1.43
CA ILE A 284 2.98 9.49 -0.60
C ILE A 284 4.39 9.27 -1.18
N ARG A 285 4.55 9.20 -2.51
CA ARG A 285 5.88 9.13 -3.13
C ARG A 285 6.74 10.36 -2.86
N GLY A 286 6.16 11.55 -2.73
CA GLY A 286 6.88 12.75 -2.31
C GLY A 286 7.46 12.61 -0.91
N TYR A 287 6.69 12.06 0.03
CA TYR A 287 7.13 11.82 1.40
C TYR A 287 8.29 10.82 1.50
N MET A 288 8.36 9.84 0.60
CA MET A 288 9.51 8.94 0.51
C MET A 288 10.82 9.71 0.31
N LEU A 289 10.86 10.70 -0.58
CA LEU A 289 12.07 11.48 -0.80
C LEU A 289 12.49 12.21 0.49
N THR A 290 11.54 12.88 1.15
CA THR A 290 11.77 13.55 2.43
C THR A 290 12.33 12.60 3.50
N ALA A 291 11.78 11.37 3.60
CA ALA A 291 12.27 10.39 4.57
C ALA A 291 13.71 9.94 4.29
N TYR A 292 14.12 9.82 3.02
CA TYR A 292 15.50 9.48 2.65
C TYR A 292 16.46 10.65 2.94
N GLU A 293 16.02 11.89 2.77
CA GLU A 293 16.79 13.09 3.11
C GLU A 293 16.95 13.28 4.62
N ASN A 294 16.14 12.63 5.45
CA ASN A 294 16.29 12.61 6.92
C ASN A 294 17.38 11.65 7.43
N VAL A 295 17.97 10.80 6.58
CA VAL A 295 18.96 9.79 6.99
C VAL A 295 20.32 10.39 7.41
N PRO A 296 20.94 11.32 6.65
CA PRO A 296 22.29 11.83 6.95
C PRO A 296 22.29 12.90 8.07
N LEU A 297 21.82 12.52 9.26
CA LEU A 297 21.92 13.37 10.46
C LEU A 297 23.38 13.53 10.89
N TRP A 298 23.69 14.66 11.53
CA TRP A 298 25.03 15.00 11.96
C TRP A 298 25.37 14.40 13.33
N HIS A 299 26.53 13.74 13.42
CA HIS A 299 27.08 13.18 14.67
C HIS A 299 26.05 12.30 15.41
N GLU A 300 25.88 12.52 16.72
CA GLU A 300 24.94 11.76 17.54
C GLU A 300 23.48 12.19 17.34
N ARG A 301 23.23 13.38 16.77
CA ARG A 301 22.01 13.80 16.05
C ARG A 301 22.02 15.30 15.72
N ASP A 302 21.26 15.66 14.71
CA ASP A 302 20.55 16.94 14.64
C ASP A 302 19.02 16.69 14.64
N ILE A 303 18.21 17.74 14.71
CA ILE A 303 16.75 17.65 14.87
C ILE A 303 15.97 17.92 13.58
N SER A 304 16.66 18.06 12.43
CA SER A 304 16.01 18.40 11.15
C SER A 304 14.91 17.42 10.76
N HIS A 305 15.07 16.13 11.06
CA HIS A 305 14.07 15.09 10.80
C HIS A 305 12.73 15.35 11.51
N SER A 306 12.72 15.97 12.68
CA SER A 306 11.52 16.04 13.54
C SER A 306 10.41 16.88 12.91
N SER A 307 10.76 18.02 12.31
CA SER A 307 9.79 18.87 11.63
C SER A 307 9.20 18.19 10.39
N ALA A 308 10.03 17.46 9.64
CA ALA A 308 9.61 16.68 8.49
C ALA A 308 8.71 15.50 8.92
N GLU A 309 9.12 14.73 9.92
CA GLU A 309 8.41 13.54 10.44
C GLU A 309 7.03 13.87 11.01
N ARG A 310 6.88 15.05 11.63
CA ARG A 310 5.57 15.59 12.07
C ARG A 310 4.57 15.78 10.92
N VAL A 311 5.06 15.95 9.69
CA VAL A 311 4.21 16.02 8.49
C VAL A 311 4.06 14.63 7.88
N ILE A 312 5.19 14.00 7.54
CA ILE A 312 5.18 12.85 6.63
C ILE A 312 4.67 11.57 7.29
N LEU A 313 4.91 11.32 8.58
CA LEU A 313 4.50 10.06 9.23
C LEU A 313 2.98 10.00 9.43
N PRO A 314 2.32 11.05 9.99
CA PRO A 314 0.87 11.08 10.06
C PRO A 314 0.24 11.07 8.67
N ASP A 315 0.67 11.97 7.77
CA ASP A 315 0.00 12.12 6.47
C ASP A 315 0.15 10.85 5.62
N ALA A 316 1.31 10.18 5.62
CA ALA A 316 1.50 8.96 4.84
C ALA A 316 0.67 7.77 5.36
N THR A 317 0.66 7.55 6.67
CA THR A 317 -0.08 6.42 7.27
C THR A 317 -1.60 6.63 7.17
N ILE A 318 -2.07 7.86 7.41
CA ILE A 318 -3.47 8.27 7.18
C ILE A 318 -3.86 8.06 5.71
N ALA A 319 -3.06 8.59 4.78
CA ALA A 319 -3.33 8.48 3.35
C ALA A 319 -3.38 7.03 2.88
N LEU A 320 -2.44 6.18 3.33
CA LEU A 320 -2.40 4.78 2.92
C LEU A 320 -3.57 3.97 3.48
N ASN A 321 -3.93 4.16 4.76
CA ASN A 321 -5.11 3.56 5.39
C ASN A 321 -6.39 3.93 4.61
N TYR A 322 -6.52 5.21 4.23
CA TYR A 322 -7.62 5.67 3.40
C TYR A 322 -7.63 5.01 2.01
N MET A 323 -6.48 4.95 1.34
CA MET A 323 -6.34 4.36 0.00
C MET A 323 -6.72 2.88 0.00
N LEU A 324 -6.19 2.09 0.93
CA LEU A 324 -6.47 0.65 1.04
C LEU A 324 -7.97 0.40 1.23
N ASN A 325 -8.62 1.18 2.07
CA ASN A 325 -10.04 1.00 2.36
C ASN A 325 -10.94 1.48 1.22
N ARG A 326 -10.68 2.68 0.70
CA ARG A 326 -11.46 3.25 -0.40
C ARG A 326 -11.30 2.41 -1.66
N PHE A 327 -10.07 2.05 -2.05
CA PHE A 327 -9.83 1.25 -3.24
C PHE A 327 -10.28 -0.20 -3.06
N GLY A 328 -10.12 -0.79 -1.88
CA GLY A 328 -10.70 -2.09 -1.58
C GLY A 328 -12.23 -2.11 -1.78
N ASN A 329 -12.93 -1.06 -1.35
CA ASN A 329 -14.37 -0.93 -1.58
C ASN A 329 -14.72 -0.71 -3.07
N ILE A 330 -13.89 0.01 -3.82
CA ILE A 330 -14.05 0.17 -5.26
C ILE A 330 -13.96 -1.19 -5.94
N ILE A 331 -12.91 -1.99 -5.66
CA ILE A 331 -12.73 -3.31 -6.27
C ILE A 331 -13.82 -4.29 -5.84
N LYS A 332 -14.17 -4.31 -4.54
CA LYS A 332 -15.25 -5.18 -4.03
C LYS A 332 -16.57 -4.96 -4.76
N ASN A 333 -16.91 -3.70 -5.05
CA ASN A 333 -18.17 -3.32 -5.69
C ASN A 333 -18.03 -3.01 -7.18
N LEU A 334 -16.86 -3.27 -7.79
CA LEU A 334 -16.60 -2.93 -9.18
C LEU A 334 -17.60 -3.67 -10.09
N THR A 335 -18.31 -2.94 -10.93
CA THR A 335 -19.22 -3.54 -11.90
C THR A 335 -18.38 -4.06 -13.06
N VAL A 336 -18.53 -5.34 -13.39
CA VAL A 336 -17.84 -5.99 -14.50
C VAL A 336 -18.87 -6.29 -15.59
N PHE A 337 -18.50 -6.08 -16.85
CA PHE A 337 -19.37 -6.31 -18.02
C PHE A 337 -18.78 -7.41 -18.92
N PRO A 338 -18.95 -8.70 -18.59
CA PRO A 338 -18.44 -9.81 -19.39
C PRO A 338 -18.86 -9.75 -20.86
N GLU A 339 -20.09 -9.28 -21.13
CA GLU A 339 -20.62 -9.12 -22.48
C GLU A 339 -19.86 -8.05 -23.28
N ASN A 340 -19.43 -6.96 -22.64
CA ASN A 340 -18.61 -5.95 -23.29
C ASN A 340 -17.18 -6.45 -23.51
N MET A 341 -16.62 -7.19 -22.55
CA MET A 341 -15.30 -7.83 -22.68
C MET A 341 -15.27 -8.76 -23.89
N GLN A 342 -16.25 -9.66 -24.01
CA GLN A 342 -16.38 -10.56 -25.16
C GLN A 342 -16.56 -9.79 -26.47
N ARG A 343 -17.50 -8.84 -26.53
CA ARG A 343 -17.72 -8.00 -27.72
C ARG A 343 -16.45 -7.28 -28.16
N ASN A 344 -15.64 -6.80 -27.21
CA ASN A 344 -14.43 -6.06 -27.54
C ASN A 344 -13.38 -6.95 -28.22
N MET A 345 -13.34 -8.25 -27.98
CA MET A 345 -12.42 -9.18 -28.66
C MET A 345 -12.60 -9.18 -30.18
N ASP A 346 -13.85 -9.03 -30.63
CA ASP A 346 -14.19 -9.06 -32.05
C ASP A 346 -13.94 -7.73 -32.77
N ARG A 347 -13.63 -6.65 -32.04
CA ARG A 347 -13.42 -5.32 -32.66
C ARG A 347 -12.20 -5.23 -33.56
N THR A 348 -11.29 -6.19 -33.43
CA THR A 348 -10.13 -6.34 -34.31
C THR A 348 -10.34 -7.46 -35.32
N LEU A 349 -11.60 -7.81 -35.61
CA LEU A 349 -12.03 -8.64 -36.74
C LEU A 349 -11.35 -10.03 -36.80
N GLY A 350 -11.02 -10.62 -35.64
CA GLY A 350 -10.34 -11.90 -35.53
C GLY A 350 -8.82 -11.86 -35.69
N LEU A 351 -8.21 -10.68 -35.84
CA LEU A 351 -6.74 -10.53 -35.99
C LEU A 351 -5.93 -11.02 -34.78
N ILE A 352 -6.58 -11.10 -33.62
CA ILE A 352 -6.00 -11.64 -32.39
C ILE A 352 -5.59 -13.12 -32.52
N TYR A 353 -6.10 -13.82 -33.54
CA TYR A 353 -5.77 -15.22 -33.86
C TYR A 353 -4.68 -15.36 -34.93
N SER A 354 -4.09 -14.26 -35.41
CA SER A 354 -3.06 -14.30 -36.48
C SER A 354 -1.86 -15.17 -36.09
N GLN A 355 -1.42 -15.13 -34.83
CA GLN A 355 -0.34 -15.99 -34.34
C GLN A 355 -0.73 -17.47 -34.33
N ARG A 356 -1.98 -17.80 -33.99
CA ARG A 356 -2.50 -19.18 -34.04
C ARG A 356 -2.46 -19.75 -35.45
N VAL A 357 -2.89 -18.98 -36.45
CA VAL A 357 -2.83 -19.37 -37.87
C VAL A 357 -1.39 -19.55 -38.34
N LEU A 358 -0.52 -18.60 -38.01
CA LEU A 358 0.91 -18.67 -38.36
C LEU A 358 1.57 -19.93 -37.80
N LEU A 359 1.35 -20.24 -36.51
CA LEU A 359 1.92 -21.42 -35.88
C LEU A 359 1.37 -22.72 -36.50
N ALA A 360 0.07 -22.77 -36.80
CA ALA A 360 -0.52 -23.93 -37.46
C ALA A 360 0.11 -24.20 -38.85
N LEU A 361 0.46 -23.16 -39.61
CA LEU A 361 1.16 -23.32 -40.90
C LEU A 361 2.58 -23.87 -40.72
N ILE A 362 3.31 -23.41 -39.69
CA ILE A 362 4.64 -23.93 -39.34
C ILE A 362 4.53 -25.42 -38.97
N ASP A 363 3.53 -25.79 -38.17
CA ASP A 363 3.29 -27.18 -37.75
C ASP A 363 2.96 -28.11 -38.95
N LYS A 364 2.48 -27.55 -40.07
CA LYS A 364 2.26 -28.25 -41.34
C LYS A 364 3.45 -28.15 -42.32
N GLY A 365 4.60 -27.68 -41.83
CA GLY A 365 5.89 -27.73 -42.53
C GLY A 365 6.28 -26.48 -43.32
N MET A 366 5.62 -25.33 -43.13
CA MET A 366 6.15 -24.05 -43.65
C MET A 366 7.31 -23.55 -42.78
N THR A 367 8.25 -22.83 -43.40
CA THR A 367 9.22 -22.05 -42.60
C THR A 367 8.52 -20.89 -41.89
N ARG A 368 9.16 -20.35 -40.86
CA ARG A 368 8.59 -19.24 -40.08
C ARG A 368 8.38 -18.01 -40.96
N GLU A 369 9.35 -17.67 -41.80
CA GLU A 369 9.31 -16.54 -42.71
C GLU A 369 8.19 -16.70 -43.74
N GLU A 370 8.06 -17.87 -44.37
CA GLU A 370 6.97 -18.16 -45.30
C GLU A 370 5.60 -18.04 -44.64
N ALA A 371 5.41 -18.61 -43.45
CA ALA A 371 4.15 -18.52 -42.72
C ALA A 371 3.83 -17.06 -42.33
N TYR A 372 4.83 -16.30 -41.89
CA TYR A 372 4.68 -14.90 -41.53
C TYR A 372 4.30 -14.04 -42.74
N ASP A 373 5.04 -14.15 -43.84
CA ASP A 373 4.82 -13.40 -45.07
C ASP A 373 3.51 -13.81 -45.79
N THR A 374 2.98 -15.00 -45.47
CA THR A 374 1.64 -15.43 -45.91
C THR A 374 0.54 -14.78 -45.07
N VAL A 375 0.69 -14.74 -43.74
CA VAL A 375 -0.37 -14.27 -42.82
C VAL A 375 -0.42 -12.75 -42.71
N GLN A 376 0.73 -12.07 -42.70
CA GLN A 376 0.80 -10.62 -42.46
C GLN A 376 0.01 -9.80 -43.50
N PRO A 377 0.11 -10.05 -44.82
CA PRO A 377 -0.67 -9.29 -45.79
C PRO A 377 -2.18 -9.43 -45.60
N LYS A 378 -2.66 -10.62 -45.19
CA LYS A 378 -4.09 -10.85 -44.88
C LYS A 378 -4.52 -10.13 -43.61
N ALA A 379 -3.64 -10.08 -42.60
CA ALA A 379 -3.89 -9.31 -41.40
C ALA A 379 -4.01 -7.81 -41.70
N MET A 380 -3.11 -7.27 -42.52
CA MET A 380 -3.15 -5.88 -42.97
C MET A 380 -4.39 -5.59 -43.82
N GLU A 381 -4.75 -6.50 -44.73
CA GLU A 381 -5.94 -6.38 -45.57
C GLU A 381 -7.22 -6.36 -44.73
N ALA A 382 -7.36 -7.25 -43.73
CA ALA A 382 -8.49 -7.24 -42.80
C ALA A 382 -8.61 -5.90 -42.06
N TRP A 383 -7.47 -5.33 -41.65
CA TRP A 383 -7.43 -4.05 -40.96
C TRP A 383 -7.81 -2.88 -41.89
N GLU A 384 -7.21 -2.78 -43.06
CA GLU A 384 -7.41 -1.65 -43.98
C GLU A 384 -8.81 -1.68 -44.61
N LYS A 385 -9.31 -2.87 -44.96
CA LYS A 385 -10.61 -3.05 -45.60
C LYS A 385 -11.76 -3.27 -44.62
N GLN A 386 -11.46 -3.41 -43.32
CA GLN A 386 -12.43 -3.69 -42.27
C GLN A 386 -13.27 -4.95 -42.56
N VAL A 387 -12.60 -6.02 -42.98
CA VAL A 387 -13.21 -7.33 -43.25
C VAL A 387 -12.73 -8.38 -42.24
N ALA A 388 -13.54 -9.42 -42.02
CA ALA A 388 -13.18 -10.49 -41.09
C ALA A 388 -11.89 -11.19 -41.53
N PHE A 389 -10.90 -11.25 -40.65
CA PHE A 389 -9.63 -11.92 -40.91
C PHE A 389 -9.84 -13.39 -41.29
N ARG A 390 -10.78 -14.06 -40.63
CA ARG A 390 -11.14 -15.46 -40.92
C ARG A 390 -11.51 -15.69 -42.38
N SER A 391 -12.32 -14.81 -42.98
CA SER A 391 -12.73 -14.94 -44.38
C SER A 391 -11.53 -14.84 -45.34
N LEU A 392 -10.58 -13.94 -45.07
CA LEU A 392 -9.36 -13.81 -45.87
C LEU A 392 -8.45 -15.03 -45.76
N ILE A 393 -8.48 -15.74 -44.62
CA ILE A 393 -7.76 -17.00 -44.41
C ILE A 393 -8.43 -18.15 -45.18
N GLU A 394 -9.76 -18.22 -45.16
CA GLU A 394 -10.55 -19.24 -45.87
C GLU A 394 -10.50 -19.08 -47.40
N GLU A 395 -10.27 -17.85 -47.90
CA GLU A 395 -10.14 -17.56 -49.34
C GLU A 395 -8.71 -17.77 -49.88
N ASP A 396 -7.70 -17.87 -49.01
CA ASP A 396 -6.32 -18.02 -49.44
C ASP A 396 -5.95 -19.49 -49.75
N ALA A 397 -5.65 -19.76 -51.03
CA ALA A 397 -5.30 -21.10 -51.50
C ALA A 397 -4.00 -21.65 -50.87
N THR A 398 -3.04 -20.80 -50.52
CA THR A 398 -1.80 -21.23 -49.88
C THR A 398 -2.10 -21.78 -48.50
N ILE A 399 -2.93 -21.07 -47.74
CA ILE A 399 -3.31 -21.45 -46.38
C ILE A 399 -4.22 -22.69 -46.39
N THR A 400 -5.27 -22.68 -47.20
CA THR A 400 -6.24 -23.80 -47.28
C THR A 400 -5.67 -25.08 -47.90
N SER A 401 -4.55 -25.00 -48.64
CA SER A 401 -3.81 -26.19 -49.07
C SER A 401 -3.08 -26.92 -47.92
N LYS A 402 -2.86 -26.23 -46.79
CA LYS A 402 -2.12 -26.73 -45.62
C LYS A 402 -3.02 -26.99 -44.41
N LEU A 403 -4.01 -26.13 -44.20
CA LEU A 403 -4.94 -26.18 -43.07
C LEU A 403 -6.32 -26.65 -43.55
N SER A 404 -6.83 -27.69 -42.90
CA SER A 404 -8.21 -28.12 -43.08
C SER A 404 -9.19 -27.12 -42.45
N PRO A 405 -10.50 -27.16 -42.78
CA PRO A 405 -11.50 -26.34 -42.11
C PRO A 405 -11.48 -26.48 -40.58
N ALA A 406 -11.25 -27.69 -40.08
CA ALA A 406 -11.14 -27.95 -38.65
C ALA A 406 -9.87 -27.34 -38.01
N ASP A 407 -8.73 -27.35 -38.73
CA ASP A 407 -7.51 -26.67 -38.27
C ASP A 407 -7.74 -25.15 -38.19
N ILE A 408 -8.48 -24.58 -39.15
CA ILE A 408 -8.85 -23.16 -39.15
C ILE A 408 -9.81 -22.86 -38.00
N ASP A 409 -10.85 -23.67 -37.78
CA ASP A 409 -11.77 -23.51 -36.65
C ASP A 409 -11.02 -23.47 -35.30
N ASP A 410 -10.08 -24.38 -35.07
CA ASP A 410 -9.28 -24.42 -33.84
C ASP A 410 -8.40 -23.17 -33.66
N CYS A 411 -7.89 -22.60 -34.76
CA CYS A 411 -7.10 -21.36 -34.68
C CYS A 411 -7.90 -20.15 -34.18
N PHE A 412 -9.21 -20.12 -34.44
CA PHE A 412 -10.11 -19.03 -34.07
C PHE A 412 -10.90 -19.30 -32.78
N ASP A 413 -10.60 -20.38 -32.05
CA ASP A 413 -11.20 -20.66 -30.74
C ASP A 413 -10.42 -19.97 -29.60
N TYR A 414 -11.04 -19.00 -28.93
CA TYR A 414 -10.40 -18.33 -27.80
C TYR A 414 -10.17 -19.25 -26.60
N ASN A 415 -10.92 -20.36 -26.46
CA ASN A 415 -10.76 -21.28 -25.34
C ASN A 415 -9.34 -21.87 -25.27
N TYR A 416 -8.64 -21.92 -26.40
CA TYR A 416 -7.23 -22.27 -26.46
C TYR A 416 -6.36 -21.46 -25.49
N HIS A 417 -6.67 -20.18 -25.29
CA HIS A 417 -5.93 -19.28 -24.39
C HIS A 417 -6.30 -19.49 -22.92
N LEU A 418 -7.40 -20.17 -22.63
CA LEU A 418 -7.90 -20.40 -21.28
C LEU A 418 -7.42 -21.72 -20.66
N LYS A 419 -6.80 -22.60 -21.46
CA LYS A 419 -6.38 -23.96 -21.05
C LYS A 419 -5.45 -24.04 -19.84
N HIS A 420 -4.78 -22.94 -19.48
CA HIS A 420 -3.85 -22.86 -18.34
C HIS A 420 -4.31 -21.90 -17.23
N VAL A 421 -5.55 -21.40 -17.28
CA VAL A 421 -6.11 -20.56 -16.21
C VAL A 421 -6.08 -21.31 -14.88
N ASP A 422 -6.54 -22.57 -14.85
CA ASP A 422 -6.55 -23.39 -13.63
C ASP A 422 -5.15 -23.60 -13.06
N THR A 423 -4.18 -23.91 -13.91
CA THR A 423 -2.77 -24.07 -13.51
C THR A 423 -2.22 -22.80 -12.85
N ILE A 424 -2.57 -21.62 -13.36
CA ILE A 424 -2.12 -20.34 -12.78
C ILE A 424 -2.81 -20.07 -11.44
N PHE A 425 -4.13 -20.31 -11.35
CA PHE A 425 -4.88 -20.15 -10.10
C PHE A 425 -4.36 -21.06 -8.99
N GLU A 426 -4.04 -22.31 -9.31
CA GLU A 426 -3.41 -23.25 -8.37
C GLU A 426 -2.06 -22.74 -7.86
N ARG A 427 -1.21 -22.19 -8.75
CA ARG A 427 0.07 -21.58 -8.35
C ARG A 427 -0.09 -20.39 -7.41
N CYS A 428 -1.17 -19.62 -7.56
CA CYS A 428 -1.49 -18.51 -6.67
C CYS A 428 -2.15 -18.95 -5.35
N GLY A 429 -2.51 -20.23 -5.20
CA GLY A 429 -3.30 -20.71 -4.06
C GLY A 429 -4.75 -20.22 -4.08
N LEU A 430 -5.29 -19.94 -5.28
CA LEU A 430 -6.66 -19.49 -5.54
C LEU A 430 -7.52 -20.68 -6.00
N VAL A 431 -7.66 -21.69 -5.14
CA VAL A 431 -8.43 -22.92 -5.44
C VAL A 431 -9.89 -22.75 -5.06
#